data_AF-A0A6M0Q3W6-F1
#
_entry.id   AF-A0A6M0Q3W6-F1
#
_cell.length_a   1.000
_cell.length_b   1.000
_cell.length_c   1.000
_cell.angle_alpha   90.00
_cell.angle_beta   90.00
_cell.angle_gamma   90.00
#
_symmetry.space_group_name_H-M   'P 1'
#
loop_
_entity.id
_entity.type
_entity.pdbx_description
1 polymer ?
#
loop_
_entity_poly.entity_id
_entity_poly.type
_entity_poly.pdbx_seq_one_letter_code
_entity_poly.pdbx_strand_id
1 'polypeptide(L)' 'MTVNHAGALKKEYFIAYLKLVLNARECTIEEAKDITFNLFFRQNKEIYGEETYKQFLLAYQDLHCRLIAG' A
#
# COMPACT_ATOMS: atom_id res chain seq x y z
N MET A 1 9.71 -17.45 -19.54
CA MET A 1 10.65 -16.42 -19.08
C MET A 1 10.44 -16.26 -17.59
N THR A 2 11.40 -16.66 -16.77
CA THR A 2 11.27 -16.69 -15.30
C THR A 2 11.78 -15.36 -14.76
N VAL A 3 10.87 -14.49 -14.32
CA VAL A 3 11.23 -13.21 -13.71
C VAL A 3 11.67 -13.48 -12.27
N ASN A 4 12.95 -13.83 -12.10
CA ASN A 4 13.62 -13.88 -10.81
C ASN A 4 13.92 -12.45 -10.33
N HIS A 5 12.90 -11.80 -9.76
CA HIS A 5 13.04 -10.59 -8.95
C HIS A 5 11.84 -10.47 -8.00
N ALA A 6 11.59 -11.50 -7.19
CA ALA A 6 10.71 -11.41 -6.02
C ALA A 6 11.37 -10.55 -4.91
N GLY A 7 11.86 -9.37 -5.28
CA GLY A 7 12.23 -8.33 -4.32
C GLY A 7 10.97 -7.77 -3.71
N ALA A 8 11.03 -7.37 -2.44
CA ALA A 8 9.91 -6.75 -1.74
C ALA A 8 9.26 -5.65 -2.60
N LEU A 9 7.93 -5.55 -2.57
CA LEU A 9 7.23 -4.49 -3.29
C LEU A 9 7.67 -3.13 -2.73
N LYS A 10 8.05 -2.22 -3.62
CA LYS A 10 8.58 -0.90 -3.25
C LYS A 10 7.48 0.05 -2.79
N LYS A 11 7.84 1.04 -1.97
CA LYS A 11 6.95 2.12 -1.53
C LYS A 11 6.14 2.75 -2.67
N GLU A 12 6.77 3.03 -3.80
CA GLU A 12 6.14 3.71 -4.95
C GLU A 12 4.98 2.92 -5.55
N TYR A 13 5.06 1.58 -5.53
CA TYR A 13 3.97 0.71 -5.96
C TYR A 13 2.74 0.90 -5.07
N PHE A 14 2.93 0.87 -3.75
CA PHE A 14 1.84 1.07 -2.80
C PHE A 14 1.26 2.48 -2.85
N ILE A 15 2.08 3.51 -3.13
CA ILE A 15 1.58 4.87 -3.35
C ILE A 15 0.63 4.91 -4.56
N ALA A 16 1.03 4.33 -5.69
CA ALA A 16 0.19 4.27 -6.88
C ALA A 16 -1.11 3.50 -6.62
N TYR A 17 -1.02 2.37 -5.92
CA TYR A 17 -2.18 1.54 -5.59
C TYR A 17 -3.14 2.23 -4.62
N LEU A 18 -2.64 2.85 -3.56
CA LEU A 18 -3.48 3.60 -2.62
C LEU A 18 -4.19 4.77 -3.31
N LYS A 19 -3.51 5.49 -4.21
CA LYS A 19 -4.15 6.53 -5.03
C LYS A 19 -5.24 5.96 -5.93
N LEU A 20 -5.01 4.79 -6.53
CA LEU A 20 -6.03 4.12 -7.34
C LEU A 20 -7.25 3.77 -6.49
N VAL A 21 -7.06 3.20 -5.30
CA VAL A 21 -8.15 2.84 -4.38
C VAL A 21 -8.93 4.07 -3.93
N LEU A 22 -8.22 5.14 -3.54
CA LEU A 22 -8.82 6.43 -3.18
C LEU A 22 -9.73 6.96 -4.29
N ASN A 23 -9.23 7.01 -5.52
CA ASN A 23 -9.99 7.53 -6.67
C ASN A 23 -11.13 6.60 -7.10
N ALA A 24 -10.91 5.28 -7.07
CA ALA A 24 -11.89 4.31 -7.57
C ALA A 24 -13.04 4.08 -6.58
N ARG A 25 -12.84 4.32 -5.29
CA ARG A 25 -13.84 4.10 -4.25
C ARG A 25 -14.33 5.39 -3.58
N GLU A 26 -13.74 6.53 -3.92
CA GLU A 26 -14.05 7.84 -3.31
C GLU A 26 -14.01 7.79 -1.77
N CYS A 27 -13.01 7.09 -1.23
CA CYS A 27 -12.84 6.84 0.20
C CYS A 27 -11.75 7.71 0.82
N THR A 28 -11.69 7.70 2.15
CA THR A 28 -10.58 8.28 2.92
C THR A 28 -9.29 7.46 2.79
N ILE A 29 -8.15 8.08 3.12
CA ILE A 29 -6.86 7.38 3.14
C ILE A 29 -6.81 6.26 4.18
N GLU A 30 -7.55 6.40 5.29
CA GLU A 30 -7.69 5.35 6.31
C GLU A 30 -8.44 4.14 5.75
N GLU A 31 -9.56 4.36 5.08
CA GLU A 31 -10.30 3.29 4.41
C GLU A 31 -9.48 2.65 3.28
N ALA A 32 -8.75 3.45 2.49
CA ALA A 32 -7.89 2.93 1.43
C ALA A 32 -6.78 2.03 1.99
N LYS A 33 -6.23 2.34 3.18
CA LYS A 33 -5.27 1.50 3.90
C LYS A 33 -5.90 0.16 4.27
N ASP A 34 -7.06 0.16 4.90
CA ASP A 34 -7.74 -1.06 5.34
C ASP A 34 -8.19 -1.94 4.16
N ILE A 35 -8.70 -1.32 3.10
CA ILE A 35 -9.05 -2.00 1.83
C ILE A 35 -7.80 -2.64 1.22
N THR A 36 -6.71 -1.90 1.10
CA THR A 36 -5.46 -2.41 0.53
C THR A 36 -4.87 -3.52 1.40
N PHE A 37 -4.94 -3.38 2.73
CA PHE A 37 -4.47 -4.40 3.66
C PHE A 37 -5.28 -5.70 3.54
N ASN A 38 -6.61 -5.60 3.44
CA ASN A 38 -7.46 -6.77 3.27
C ASN A 38 -7.28 -7.42 1.88
N LEU A 39 -7.24 -6.64 0.81
CA LEU A 39 -7.11 -7.15 -0.57
C LEU A 39 -5.74 -7.77 -0.82
N PHE A 40 -4.69 -7.09 -0.37
CA PHE A 40 -3.33 -7.45 -0.70
C PHE A 40 -2.78 -8.45 0.31
N PHE A 41 -2.82 -8.10 1.60
CA PHE A 41 -2.23 -8.89 2.67
C PHE A 41 -3.18 -9.96 3.23
N ARG A 42 -4.46 -9.98 2.84
CA ARG A 42 -5.48 -10.89 3.41
C ARG A 42 -5.51 -10.83 4.94
N GLN A 43 -5.32 -9.63 5.49
CA GLN A 43 -5.17 -9.38 6.93
C GLN A 43 -3.94 -10.05 7.59
N ASN A 44 -3.03 -10.57 6.79
CA ASN A 44 -1.78 -11.17 7.24
C ASN A 44 -0.57 -10.38 6.73
N LYS A 45 0.01 -9.56 7.61
CA LYS A 45 1.19 -8.72 7.33
C LYS A 45 2.44 -9.53 6.90
N GLU A 46 2.49 -10.82 7.21
CA GLU A 46 3.66 -11.67 6.95
C GLU A 46 3.61 -12.36 5.58
N ILE A 47 2.47 -12.30 4.87
CA ILE A 47 2.25 -13.07 3.64
C ILE A 47 3.23 -12.74 2.50
N TYR A 48 3.77 -11.52 2.50
CA TYR A 48 4.81 -11.05 1.57
C TYR A 48 6.10 -10.62 2.28
N GLY A 49 6.24 -10.98 3.56
CA GLY A 49 7.35 -10.59 4.43
C GLY A 49 7.23 -9.17 5.00
N GLU A 50 7.95 -8.95 6.11
CA GLU A 50 7.90 -7.70 6.87
C GLU A 50 8.38 -6.48 6.08
N GLU A 51 9.36 -6.65 5.18
CA GLU A 51 9.86 -5.54 4.37
C GLU A 51 8.78 -5.01 3.43
N THR A 52 7.99 -5.88 2.80
CA THR A 52 6.86 -5.47 1.96
C THR A 52 5.81 -4.72 2.77
N TYR A 53 5.50 -5.19 3.99
CA TYR A 53 4.56 -4.51 4.87
C TYR A 53 5.08 -3.14 5.34
N LYS A 54 6.38 -3.03 5.62
CA LYS A 54 7.03 -1.75 5.94
C LYS A 54 6.94 -0.75 4.79
N GLN A 55 7.20 -1.20 3.57
CA GLN A 55 7.05 -0.35 2.38
C GLN A 55 5.61 0.13 2.18
N PHE A 56 4.61 -0.72 2.47
CA PHE A 56 3.20 -0.35 2.49
C PHE A 56 2.88 0.72 3.54
N LEU A 57 3.36 0.55 4.78
CA LEU A 57 3.15 1.55 5.85
C LEU A 57 3.80 2.89 5.54
N LEU A 58 5.01 2.89 4.97
CA LEU A 58 5.69 4.11 4.54
C LEU A 58 4.90 4.82 3.43
N ALA A 59 4.32 4.09 2.48
CA ALA A 59 3.48 4.65 1.43
C ALA A 59 2.21 5.30 2.00
N TYR A 60 1.56 4.63 2.95
CA TYR A 60 0.40 5.16 3.65
C TYR A 60 0.75 6.46 4.40
N GLN A 61 1.83 6.47 5.17
CA GLN A 61 2.23 7.64 5.96
C GLN A 61 2.60 8.84 5.07
N ASP A 62 3.29 8.59 3.96
CA ASP A 62 3.65 9.61 2.96
C ASP A 62 2.40 10.26 2.36
N LEU A 63 1.39 9.46 1.97
CA LEU A 63 0.12 9.97 1.45
C LEU A 63 -0.71 10.69 2.52
N HIS A 64 -0.80 10.13 3.72
CA HIS A 64 -1.55 10.72 4.83
C HIS A 64 -0.99 12.09 5.21
N CYS A 65 0.34 12.23 5.29
CA CYS A 65 1.00 13.51 5.55
C CYS A 65 0.71 14.54 4.44
N ARG A 66 0.74 14.13 3.16
CA ARG A 66 0.43 15.03 2.03
C ARG A 66 -1.01 15.52 2.03
N LEU A 67 -1.96 14.69 2.45
CA LEU A 67 -3.39 15.05 2.46
C LEU A 67 -3.75 15.97 3.63
N ILE A 68 -3.00 15.94 4.73
CA ILE A 68 -3.23 16.82 5.90
C ILE A 68 -2.53 18.17 5.75
N ALA A 69 -1.43 18.22 4.99
CA ALA A 69 -0.67 19.44 4.77
C ALA A 69 -1.20 20.33 3.62
N GLY A 70 -2.33 19.96 2.99
CA GLY A 70 -2.90 20.61 1.81
C GLY A 70 -4.23 21.30 2.08
#